data_AF-A0A512RHL3-F1
#
_entry.id   AF-A0A512RHL3-F1
#
_cell.length_a   1.000
_cell.length_b   1.000
_cell.length_c   1.000
_cell.angle_alpha   90.00
_cell.angle_beta   90.00
_cell.angle_gamma   90.00
#
_symmetry.space_group_name_H-M   'P 1'
#
loop_
_entity.id
_entity.type
_entity.pdbx_description
1 polymer ?
#
loop_
_entity_poly.entity_id
_entity_poly.type
_entity_poly.pdbx_seq_one_letter_code
_entity_poly.pdbx_strand_id
1 'polypeptide(L)'
;MKMGRIGLGAGIILRYHFNDRWSVQTGAILSKKRYGATPDDYHFDYPVTYTKIDADCNVLDVPLNVSYTFLEKKRNRWSAVAGASSYFMLNEKYDYFYANGTKRSHAYKNQNQHYFSVLNLGVNWERQTGSRLKWSLQPYVKVPLGGVGQGKVKLYSAGLALQVTMGKR
;
A
#
# COMPACT_ATOMS: atom_id res chain seq x y z
N MET A 1 -6.39 8.07 -17.87
CA MET A 1 -5.59 7.66 -16.68
C MET A 1 -5.53 8.83 -15.71
N LYS A 2 -6.43 8.90 -14.71
CA LYS A 2 -6.37 9.97 -13.71
C LYS A 2 -5.32 9.63 -12.65
N MET A 3 -4.32 10.52 -12.58
CA MET A 3 -3.12 10.47 -11.77
C MET A 3 -3.47 10.21 -10.29
N GLY A 4 -3.00 9.07 -9.76
CA GLY A 4 -3.16 8.76 -8.34
C GLY A 4 -2.59 9.89 -7.49
N ARG A 5 -3.38 10.40 -6.54
CA ARG A 5 -2.92 11.45 -5.62
C ARG A 5 -1.90 10.85 -4.66
N ILE A 6 -0.85 11.61 -4.36
CA ILE A 6 0.15 11.23 -3.36
C ILE A 6 -0.57 11.00 -2.03
N GLY A 7 -0.44 9.78 -1.51
CA GLY A 7 -0.99 9.36 -0.23
C GLY A 7 0.11 9.19 0.80
N LEU A 8 -0.20 9.48 2.07
CA LEU A 8 0.67 9.20 3.20
C LEU A 8 0.13 7.99 3.97
N GLY A 9 1.05 7.21 4.51
CA GLY A 9 0.75 6.07 5.38
C GLY A 9 1.79 5.95 6.48
N ALA A 10 1.36 5.40 7.61
CA ALA A 10 2.21 5.15 8.77
C ALA A 10 1.89 3.75 9.30
N GLY A 11 2.90 3.08 9.85
CA GLY A 11 2.76 1.71 10.28
C GLY A 11 3.93 1.20 11.10
N ILE A 12 3.75 -0.01 11.61
CA ILE A 12 4.77 -0.74 12.35
C ILE A 12 5.12 -1.97 11.53
N ILE A 13 6.43 -2.23 11.38
CA ILE A 13 6.97 -3.37 10.66
C ILE A 13 7.88 -4.14 11.62
N LEU A 14 7.63 -5.43 11.76
CA LEU A 14 8.49 -6.39 12.41
C LEU A 14 9.34 -7.08 11.34
N ARG A 15 10.66 -7.03 11.51
CA ARG A 15 11.62 -7.71 10.63
C ARG A 15 12.37 -8.76 11.41
N TYR A 16 12.34 -9.99 10.91
CA TYR A 16 13.08 -11.12 11.44
C TYR A 16 14.17 -11.54 10.45
N HIS A 17 15.41 -11.59 10.91
CA HIS A 17 16.55 -12.04 10.11
C HIS A 17 16.77 -13.54 10.34
N PHE A 18 16.63 -14.34 9.29
CA PHE A 18 16.97 -15.76 9.36
C PHE A 18 18.49 -15.96 9.29
N ASN A 19 19.15 -15.15 8.47
CA ASN A 19 20.60 -15.06 8.37
C ASN A 19 20.98 -13.66 7.87
N ASP A 20 22.26 -13.44 7.58
CA ASP A 20 22.75 -12.13 7.14
C ASP A 20 22.13 -11.69 5.80
N ARG A 21 21.74 -12.64 4.94
CA ARG A 21 21.21 -12.37 3.59
C ARG A 21 19.68 -12.31 3.52
N TRP A 22 18.99 -13.16 4.27
CA TRP A 22 17.54 -13.35 4.18
C TRP A 22 16.84 -12.84 5.43
N SER A 23 15.84 -12.01 5.22
CA SER A 23 14.94 -11.56 6.29
C SER A 23 13.50 -11.61 5.82
N VAL A 24 12.59 -11.89 6.74
CA VAL A 24 11.16 -11.73 6.51
C VAL A 24 10.67 -10.53 7.30
N GLN A 25 9.74 -9.80 6.71
CA GLN A 25 9.10 -8.66 7.34
C GLN A 25 7.59 -8.78 7.22
N THR A 26 6.91 -8.45 8.32
CA THR A 26 5.46 -8.34 8.38
C THR A 26 5.08 -7.09 9.17
N GLY A 27 3.86 -6.60 9.03
CA GLY A 27 3.46 -5.39 9.73
C GLY A 27 2.02 -4.98 9.54
N ALA A 28 1.72 -3.79 10.02
CA ALA A 28 0.43 -3.14 9.87
C ALA A 28 0.66 -1.69 9.45
N ILE A 29 0.22 -1.34 8.25
CA ILE A 29 0.40 -0.01 7.66
C ILE A 29 -0.98 0.59 7.41
N LEU A 30 -1.30 1.64 8.15
CA LEU A 30 -2.50 2.43 7.92
C LEU A 30 -2.19 3.49 6.86
N SER A 31 -2.93 3.43 5.76
CA SER A 31 -2.80 4.37 4.65
C SER A 31 -4.15 4.97 4.29
N LYS A 32 -4.13 6.26 3.97
CA LYS A 32 -5.31 6.96 3.48
C LYS A 32 -5.21 7.08 1.97
N LYS A 33 -6.01 6.30 1.25
CA LYS A 33 -6.07 6.32 -0.21
C LYS A 33 -7.24 7.19 -0.65
N ARG A 34 -6.92 8.36 -1.21
CA ARG A 34 -7.89 9.27 -1.84
C ARG A 34 -7.77 9.15 -3.35
N TYR A 35 -8.78 8.62 -4.01
CA TYR A 35 -8.79 8.51 -5.46
C TYR A 35 -10.08 9.10 -6.03
N GLY A 36 -9.93 9.79 -7.17
CA GLY A 36 -11.06 10.25 -7.97
C GLY A 36 -11.14 9.36 -9.20
N ALA A 37 -12.22 8.61 -9.33
CA ALA A 37 -12.46 7.71 -10.44
C ALA A 37 -13.62 8.21 -11.31
N THR A 38 -13.59 7.81 -12.57
CA THR A 38 -14.68 8.00 -13.53
C THR A 38 -15.50 6.71 -13.61
N PRO A 39 -16.76 6.76 -14.07
CA PRO A 39 -17.62 5.56 -14.16
C PRO A 39 -17.00 4.45 -15.02
N ASP A 40 -16.26 4.83 -16.05
CA ASP A 40 -15.54 3.92 -16.96
C ASP A 40 -14.45 3.09 -16.26
N ASP A 41 -13.99 3.52 -15.09
CA ASP A 41 -12.99 2.78 -14.29
C ASP A 41 -13.63 1.65 -13.45
N TYR A 42 -14.97 1.57 -13.42
CA TYR A 42 -15.73 0.58 -12.66
C TYR A 42 -16.52 -0.34 -13.60
N HIS A 43 -16.48 -1.64 -13.35
CA HIS A 43 -17.43 -2.57 -13.97
C HIS A 43 -18.72 -2.59 -13.14
N PHE A 44 -19.78 -1.97 -13.69
CA PHE A 44 -21.13 -2.08 -13.16
C PHE A 44 -21.96 -3.01 -14.06
N ASP A 45 -22.76 -3.90 -13.47
CA ASP A 45 -23.72 -4.75 -14.21
C ASP A 45 -24.97 -3.97 -14.69
N TYR A 46 -25.00 -2.65 -14.50
CA TYR A 46 -26.11 -1.76 -14.84
C TYR A 46 -25.59 -0.41 -15.37
N PRO A 47 -26.30 0.24 -16.31
CA PRO A 47 -25.89 1.53 -16.86
C PRO A 47 -25.95 2.62 -15.78
N VAL A 48 -24.84 3.34 -15.61
CA VAL A 48 -24.70 4.36 -14.57
C VAL A 48 -24.40 5.74 -15.15
N THR A 49 -25.14 6.75 -14.72
CA THR A 49 -25.02 8.16 -15.14
C THR A 49 -24.22 8.99 -14.13
N TYR A 50 -23.07 8.48 -13.68
CA TYR A 50 -22.19 9.23 -12.78
C TYR A 50 -21.22 10.10 -13.58
N THR A 51 -20.87 11.28 -13.08
CA THR A 51 -19.87 12.15 -13.74
C THR A 51 -18.50 12.02 -13.05
N LYS A 52 -18.50 11.73 -11.74
CA LYS A 52 -17.30 11.61 -10.91
C LYS A 52 -17.59 10.82 -9.65
N ILE A 53 -16.66 9.97 -9.25
CA ILE A 53 -16.69 9.24 -7.98
C ILE A 53 -15.43 9.64 -7.21
N ASP A 54 -15.59 10.35 -6.10
CA ASP A 54 -14.48 10.61 -5.18
C ASP A 54 -14.55 9.62 -4.02
N ALA A 55 -13.50 8.82 -3.85
CA ALA A 55 -13.38 7.82 -2.80
C ALA A 55 -12.34 8.26 -1.76
N ASP A 56 -12.74 8.29 -0.49
CA ASP A 56 -11.85 8.43 0.67
C ASP A 56 -11.83 7.09 1.43
N CYS A 57 -10.78 6.30 1.20
CA CYS A 57 -10.63 4.95 1.74
C CYS A 57 -9.50 4.89 2.76
N ASN A 58 -9.83 4.46 3.98
CA ASN A 58 -8.83 4.07 4.98
C ASN A 58 -8.51 2.59 4.80
N VAL A 59 -7.26 2.29 4.46
CA VAL A 59 -6.81 0.92 4.16
C VAL A 59 -5.76 0.51 5.17
N LEU A 60 -6.02 -0.59 5.87
CA LEU A 60 -5.02 -1.30 6.65
C LEU A 60 -4.35 -2.32 5.74
N ASP A 61 -3.06 -2.12 5.50
CA ASP A 61 -2.21 -2.99 4.70
C ASP A 61 -1.35 -3.84 5.64
N VAL A 62 -1.52 -5.16 5.54
CA VAL A 62 -0.74 -6.16 6.25
C VAL A 62 0.19 -6.86 5.25
N PRO A 63 1.43 -6.37 5.06
CA PRO A 63 2.39 -7.00 4.17
C PRO A 63 3.02 -8.23 4.81
N LEU A 64 3.32 -9.22 3.98
CA LEU A 64 4.26 -10.29 4.28
C LEU A 64 5.30 -10.30 3.16
N ASN A 65 6.50 -9.80 3.45
CA ASN A 65 7.58 -9.72 2.47
C ASN A 65 8.81 -10.50 2.91
N VAL A 66 9.52 -11.01 1.91
CA VAL A 66 10.85 -11.57 2.01
C VAL A 66 11.82 -10.56 1.42
N SER A 67 12.95 -10.36 2.08
CA SER A 67 14.01 -9.47 1.63
C SER A 67 15.32 -10.25 1.49
N TYR A 68 15.99 -10.07 0.36
CA TYR A 68 17.29 -10.65 0.04
C TYR A 68 18.35 -9.55 -0.05
N THR A 69 19.34 -9.58 0.84
CA THR A 69 20.47 -8.66 0.87
C THR A 69 21.56 -9.14 -0.09
N PHE A 70 21.77 -8.34 -1.14
CA PHE A 70 22.76 -8.63 -2.18
C PHE A 70 24.05 -7.82 -2.01
N LEU A 71 24.03 -6.74 -1.22
CA LEU A 71 25.20 -5.92 -0.97
C LEU A 71 25.20 -5.38 0.46
N GLU A 72 26.25 -5.70 1.21
CA GLU A 72 26.49 -5.19 2.55
C GLU A 72 27.93 -4.67 2.64
N LYS A 73 28.09 -3.39 2.97
CA LYS A 73 29.39 -2.73 3.11
C LYS A 73 29.39 -1.78 4.30
N LYS A 74 30.18 -2.12 5.32
CA LYS A 74 30.41 -1.32 6.55
C LYS A 74 29.10 -0.93 7.26
N ARG A 75 28.53 0.21 6.87
CA ARG A 75 27.32 0.81 7.46
C ARG A 75 26.14 0.87 6.48
N ASN A 76 26.29 0.34 5.27
CA ASN A 76 25.26 0.38 4.22
C ASN A 76 24.87 -1.04 3.84
N ARG A 77 23.56 -1.27 3.68
CA ARG A 77 23.00 -2.55 3.28
C ARG A 77 21.93 -2.33 2.22
N TRP A 78 22.00 -3.10 1.14
CA TRP A 78 21.05 -3.07 0.04
C TRP A 78 20.36 -4.42 -0.09
N SER A 79 19.03 -4.39 -0.17
CA SER A 79 18.21 -5.60 -0.27
C SER A 79 17.14 -5.46 -1.32
N ALA A 80 16.88 -6.52 -2.07
CA ALA A 80 15.67 -6.65 -2.86
C ALA A 80 14.54 -7.13 -1.94
N VAL A 81 13.33 -6.61 -2.13
CA VAL A 81 12.14 -6.95 -1.34
C VAL A 81 11.07 -7.47 -2.29
N ALA A 82 10.50 -8.62 -1.97
CA ALA A 82 9.37 -9.20 -2.70
C ALA A 82 8.39 -9.82 -1.70
N GLY A 83 7.09 -9.69 -1.95
CA GLY A 83 6.09 -10.24 -1.05
C GLY A 83 4.67 -9.95 -1.48
N ALA A 84 3.72 -10.23 -0.60
CA ALA A 84 2.32 -9.94 -0.85
C ALA A 84 1.67 -9.27 0.35
N SER A 85 0.67 -8.44 0.08
CA SER A 85 -0.06 -7.65 1.08
C SER A 85 -1.52 -8.03 1.11
N SER A 86 -2.05 -8.13 2.32
CA SER A 86 -3.50 -8.23 2.58
C SER A 86 -4.06 -6.84 2.86
N TYR A 87 -5.10 -6.45 2.13
CA TYR A 87 -5.75 -5.15 2.28
C TYR A 87 -7.08 -5.30 2.99
N PHE A 88 -7.22 -4.58 4.09
CA PHE A 88 -8.45 -4.48 4.86
C PHE A 88 -9.02 -3.07 4.69
N MET A 89 -10.16 -2.96 4.01
CA MET A 89 -10.85 -1.70 3.80
C MET A 89 -11.66 -1.36 5.06
N LEU A 90 -11.09 -0.51 5.93
CA LEU A 90 -11.71 -0.18 7.21
C LEU A 90 -12.91 0.74 7.03
N ASN A 91 -12.75 1.77 6.20
CA ASN A 91 -13.78 2.75 5.92
C ASN A 91 -13.65 3.19 4.47
N GLU A 92 -14.72 3.06 3.70
CA GLU A 92 -14.79 3.48 2.31
C GLU A 92 -15.92 4.50 2.18
N LYS A 93 -15.57 5.77 2.03
CA LYS A 93 -16.56 6.82 1.74
C LYS A 93 -16.52 7.13 0.25
N TYR A 94 -17.60 6.83 -0.43
CA TYR A 94 -17.79 7.15 -1.85
C TYR A 94 -18.76 8.32 -1.98
N ASP A 95 -18.27 9.41 -2.52
CA ASP A 95 -19.06 10.57 -2.91
C ASP A 95 -19.36 10.46 -4.41
N TYR A 96 -20.60 10.12 -4.74
CA TYR A 96 -21.11 10.04 -6.11
C TYR A 96 -21.67 11.40 -6.53
N PHE A 97 -21.12 11.96 -7.61
CA PHE A 97 -21.63 13.18 -8.24
C PHE A 97 -22.46 12.82 -9.48
N TYR A 98 -23.73 13.19 -9.45
CA TYR A 98 -24.67 13.01 -10.57
C TYR A 98 -24.63 14.23 -11.50
N ALA A 99 -24.93 14.01 -12.79
CA ALA A 99 -24.98 15.07 -13.81
C ALA A 99 -26.02 16.18 -13.50
N ASN A 100 -27.00 15.90 -12.64
CA ASN A 100 -28.02 16.85 -12.18
C ASN A 100 -27.59 17.71 -10.97
N GLY A 101 -26.32 17.63 -10.54
CA GLY A 101 -25.80 18.37 -9.38
C GLY A 101 -26.05 17.73 -8.01
N THR A 102 -26.75 16.58 -7.95
CA THR A 102 -27.01 15.87 -6.68
C THR A 102 -25.76 15.10 -6.23
N LYS A 103 -25.41 15.25 -4.95
CA LYS A 103 -24.34 14.48 -4.30
C LYS A 103 -24.94 13.38 -3.45
N ARG A 104 -24.58 12.11 -3.70
CA ARG A 104 -24.97 10.98 -2.84
C ARG A 104 -23.73 10.37 -2.23
N SER A 105 -23.64 10.40 -0.90
CA SER A 105 -22.52 9.82 -0.15
C SER A 105 -22.94 8.46 0.38
N HIS A 106 -22.23 7.40 -0.01
CA HIS A 106 -22.37 6.08 0.61
C HIS A 106 -21.08 5.74 1.36
N ALA A 107 -21.21 5.35 2.62
CA ALA A 107 -20.11 4.89 3.45
C ALA A 107 -20.25 3.39 3.68
N TYR A 108 -19.30 2.61 3.19
CA TYR A 108 -19.19 1.19 3.49
C TYR A 108 -18.10 1.02 4.55
N LYS A 109 -18.39 0.27 5.61
CA LYS A 109 -17.43 -0.01 6.68
C LYS A 109 -17.16 -1.51 6.70
N ASN A 110 -15.88 -1.89 6.65
CA ASN A 110 -15.38 -3.23 6.95
C ASN A 110 -15.97 -4.40 6.11
N GLN A 111 -16.43 -4.15 4.88
CA GLN A 111 -17.04 -5.20 4.04
C GLN A 111 -16.05 -5.88 3.08
N ASN A 112 -14.94 -5.23 2.72
CA ASN A 112 -14.03 -5.72 1.69
C ASN A 112 -12.65 -6.06 2.28
N GLN A 113 -12.34 -7.36 2.35
CA GLN A 113 -11.04 -7.89 2.77
C GLN A 113 -10.41 -8.63 1.59
N HIS A 114 -9.20 -8.22 1.20
CA HIS A 114 -8.50 -8.80 0.07
C HIS A 114 -7.16 -9.37 0.52
N TYR A 115 -7.18 -10.62 0.94
CA TYR A 115 -5.99 -11.34 1.40
C TYR A 115 -5.00 -11.56 0.26
N PHE A 116 -3.73 -11.22 0.48
CA PHE A 116 -2.60 -11.39 -0.46
C PHE A 116 -2.88 -10.96 -1.91
N SER A 117 -3.75 -9.96 -2.08
CA SER A 117 -4.22 -9.50 -3.38
C SER A 117 -3.27 -8.53 -4.08
N VAL A 118 -2.21 -8.12 -3.38
CA VAL A 118 -1.26 -7.10 -3.85
C VAL A 118 0.15 -7.65 -3.72
N LEU A 119 0.84 -7.78 -4.85
CA LEU A 119 2.26 -8.09 -4.90
C LEU A 119 3.08 -6.83 -4.59
N ASN A 120 3.97 -6.92 -3.60
CA ASN A 120 4.92 -5.89 -3.24
C ASN A 120 6.28 -6.22 -3.84
N LEU A 121 6.87 -5.28 -4.58
CA LEU A 121 8.24 -5.35 -5.06
C LEU A 121 8.97 -4.07 -4.68
N GLY A 122 10.24 -4.15 -4.33
CA GLY A 122 11.01 -2.96 -4.00
C GLY A 122 12.48 -3.21 -3.75
N VAL A 123 13.20 -2.13 -3.52
CA VAL A 123 14.61 -2.15 -3.12
C VAL A 123 14.72 -1.40 -1.81
N ASN A 124 15.37 -1.97 -0.82
CA ASN A 124 15.61 -1.34 0.47
C ASN A 124 17.08 -0.96 0.59
N TRP A 125 17.35 0.32 0.78
CA TRP A 125 18.66 0.82 1.16
C TRP A 125 18.63 1.22 2.64
N GLU A 126 19.43 0.54 3.44
CA GLU A 126 19.57 0.77 4.88
C GLU A 126 20.94 1.33 5.19
N ARG A 127 20.97 2.35 6.05
CA ARG A 127 22.19 2.97 6.56
C ARG A 127 22.19 3.03 8.09
N GLN A 128 23.29 2.58 8.66
CA GLN A 128 23.55 2.62 10.09
C GLN A 128 24.30 3.93 10.43
N THR A 129 23.65 4.83 11.17
CA THR A 129 24.24 6.14 11.55
C THR A 129 24.92 6.09 12.93
N GLY A 130 24.70 5.04 13.73
CA GLY A 130 25.35 4.83 15.04
C GLY A 130 25.29 3.36 15.48
N SER A 131 25.53 3.08 16.77
CA SER A 131 25.47 1.69 17.27
C SER A 131 24.05 1.12 17.37
N ARG A 132 23.01 1.97 17.45
CA ARG A 132 21.62 1.54 17.71
C ARG A 132 20.58 1.99 16.70
N LEU A 133 20.85 3.07 15.96
CA LEU A 133 19.88 3.65 15.03
C LEU A 133 20.25 3.29 13.59
N LYS A 134 19.28 2.69 12.90
CA LYS A 134 19.31 2.43 11.48
C LYS A 134 18.12 3.14 10.83
N TRP A 135 18.35 3.72 9.68
CA TRP A 135 17.28 4.25 8.85
C TRP A 135 17.35 3.59 7.49
N SER A 136 16.22 3.45 6.84
CA SER A 136 16.17 2.89 5.50
C SER A 136 15.15 3.60 4.62
N LEU A 137 15.49 3.60 3.34
CA LEU A 137 14.68 4.08 2.25
C LEU A 137 14.32 2.90 1.38
N GLN A 138 13.03 2.70 1.15
CA GLN A 138 12.52 1.62 0.34
C GLN A 138 11.61 2.18 -0.77
N PRO A 139 12.15 2.48 -1.97
CA PRO A 139 11.31 2.58 -3.16
C PRO A 139 10.60 1.25 -3.40
N TYR A 140 9.30 1.32 -3.65
CA TYR A 140 8.46 0.15 -3.86
C TYR A 140 7.39 0.37 -4.92
N VAL A 141 6.95 -0.72 -5.51
CA VAL A 141 5.78 -0.82 -6.35
C VAL A 141 4.85 -1.89 -5.80
N LYS A 142 3.55 -1.64 -5.90
CA LYS A 142 2.48 -2.54 -5.50
C LYS A 142 1.63 -2.85 -6.72
N VAL A 143 1.62 -4.12 -7.08
CA VAL A 143 0.94 -4.64 -8.26
C VAL A 143 -0.26 -5.46 -7.79
N PRO A 144 -1.50 -5.07 -8.14
CA PRO A 144 -2.67 -5.84 -7.79
C PRO A 144 -2.68 -7.16 -8.59
N LEU A 145 -2.68 -8.29 -7.87
CA LEU A 145 -2.83 -9.63 -8.46
C LEU A 145 -4.30 -9.96 -8.77
N GLY A 146 -5.24 -9.24 -8.14
CA GLY A 146 -6.68 -9.30 -8.38
C GLY A 146 -7.35 -7.94 -8.31
N GLY A 147 -8.64 -7.87 -8.63
CA GLY A 147 -9.41 -6.64 -8.44
C GLY A 147 -9.56 -6.28 -6.96
N VAL A 148 -9.23 -5.03 -6.60
CA VAL A 148 -9.30 -4.55 -5.21
C VAL A 148 -10.50 -3.60 -5.06
N GLY A 149 -11.27 -3.75 -3.98
CA GLY A 149 -12.50 -3.00 -3.70
C GLY A 149 -13.72 -3.49 -4.47
N GLN A 150 -14.86 -2.83 -4.25
CA GLN A 150 -16.15 -3.21 -4.84
C GLN A 150 -16.18 -3.14 -6.38
N GLY A 151 -15.37 -2.27 -6.98
CA GLY A 151 -15.22 -2.13 -8.44
C GLY A 151 -14.21 -3.07 -9.11
N LYS A 152 -13.53 -3.96 -8.35
CA LYS A 152 -12.46 -4.83 -8.86
C LYS A 152 -11.37 -4.07 -9.66
N VAL A 153 -11.02 -2.86 -9.23
CA VAL A 153 -10.09 -2.01 -9.97
C VAL A 153 -8.65 -2.48 -9.76
N LYS A 154 -7.88 -2.57 -10.86
CA LYS A 154 -6.43 -2.83 -10.81
C LYS A 154 -5.69 -1.54 -10.50
N LEU A 155 -5.55 -1.25 -9.21
CA LEU A 155 -4.80 -0.10 -8.72
C LEU A 155 -3.31 -0.39 -8.57
N TYR A 156 -2.53 -0.05 -9.59
CA TYR A 156 -1.07 0.01 -9.48
C TYR A 156 -0.67 1.17 -8.58
N SER A 157 0.32 0.98 -7.72
CA SER A 157 0.86 2.05 -6.86
C SER A 157 2.38 1.98 -6.82
N ALA A 158 3.02 3.14 -6.86
CA ALA A 158 4.44 3.28 -6.63
C ALA A 158 4.66 4.29 -5.50
N GLY A 159 5.70 4.11 -4.70
CA GLY A 159 5.97 4.99 -3.57
C GLY A 159 7.36 4.81 -3.00
N LEU A 160 7.64 5.62 -1.98
CA LEU A 160 8.88 5.60 -1.22
C LEU A 160 8.51 5.45 0.25
N ALA A 161 9.07 4.44 0.92
CA ALA A 161 8.90 4.24 2.36
C ALA A 161 10.18 4.66 3.09
N LEU A 162 10.00 5.43 4.16
CA LEU A 162 11.03 5.74 5.14
C LEU A 162 10.79 4.87 6.37
N GLN A 163 11.81 4.12 6.79
CA GLN A 163 11.72 3.27 7.98
C GLN A 163 12.86 3.61 8.93
N VAL A 164 12.55 3.64 10.22
CA VAL A 164 13.52 3.81 11.29
C VAL A 164 13.49 2.55 12.14
N THR A 165 14.65 1.94 12.35
CA THR A 165 14.80 0.72 13.12
C THR A 165 15.78 0.97 14.28
N MET A 166 15.36 0.59 15.48
CA MET A 166 16.18 0.69 16.67
C MET A 166 16.63 -0.72 17.10
N GLY A 167 17.95 -0.95 17.12
CA GLY A 167 18.55 -2.19 17.59
C GLY A 167 18.69 -2.24 19.12
N LYS A 168 18.70 -3.45 19.69
CA LYS A 168 19.02 -3.66 21.11
C LYS A 168 20.51 -3.39 21.41
N ARG A 169 20.79 -2.99 22.66
CA ARG A 169 22.14 -2.87 23.22
C ARG A 169 22.83 -4.22 23.30
#